data_AF-W1WBX1-F1
#
_entry.id   AF-W1WBX1-F1
#
_cell.length_a   1.000
_cell.length_b   1.000
_cell.length_c   1.000
_cell.angle_alpha   90.00
_cell.angle_beta   90.00
_cell.angle_gamma   90.00
#
_symmetry.space_group_name_H-M   'P 1'
#
loop_
_entity.id
_entity.type
_entity.pdbx_description
1 polymer ?
#
loop_
_entity_poly.entity_id
_entity_poly.type
_entity_poly.pdbx_seq_one_letter_code
_entity_poly.pdbx_strand_id
1 'polypeptide(L)' 'SSQFITGLLFTLPLLDGDSKIIITTELESKGYIDLTLSAMRDFGIEIINNNYEEFIIKGNQNYKNT' A
#
# COMPACT_ATOMS: atom_id res chain seq x y z
N SER A 1 -14.24 0.90 -3.39
CA SER A 1 -13.76 -0.33 -4.06
C SER A 1 -12.26 -0.48 -3.83
N SER A 2 -11.84 -1.63 -3.29
CA SER A 2 -10.45 -1.92 -2.89
C SER A 2 -9.45 -1.98 -4.05
N GLN A 3 -9.92 -2.20 -5.27
CA GLN A 3 -9.07 -2.28 -6.47
C GLN A 3 -8.33 -0.96 -6.74
N PHE A 4 -8.95 0.19 -6.46
CA PHE A 4 -8.31 1.49 -6.65
C PHE A 4 -7.18 1.73 -5.64
N ILE A 5 -7.45 1.41 -4.37
CA ILE A 5 -6.44 1.52 -3.32
C ILE A 5 -5.27 0.58 -3.62
N THR A 6 -5.57 -0.65 -4.05
CA THR A 6 -4.55 -1.63 -4.44
C THR A 6 -3.67 -1.12 -5.60
N GLY A 7 -4.26 -0.52 -6.63
CA GLY A 7 -3.49 0.09 -7.72
C GLY A 7 -2.57 1.22 -7.26
N LEU A 8 -3.03 2.04 -6.32
CA LEU A 8 -2.18 3.08 -5.70
C LEU A 8 -1.06 2.45 -4.86
N LEU A 9 -1.37 1.46 -4.03
CA LEU A 9 -0.38 0.76 -3.21
C LEU A 9 0.73 0.16 -4.10
N PHE A 10 0.42 -0.42 -5.26
CA PHE A 10 1.44 -0.96 -6.14
C PHE A 10 2.39 0.09 -6.76
N THR A 11 1.89 1.30 -7.01
CA THR A 11 2.59 2.33 -7.81
C THR A 11 3.33 3.35 -6.97
N LEU A 12 2.73 3.83 -5.88
CA LEU A 12 3.30 4.88 -5.02
C LEU A 12 4.69 4.57 -4.44
N PRO A 13 5.04 3.32 -4.06
CA PRO A 13 6.38 3.00 -3.57
C PRO A 13 7.50 3.25 -4.59
N LEU A 14 7.17 3.21 -5.88
CA LEU A 14 8.13 3.33 -6.99
C LEU A 14 8.40 4.79 -7.39
N LEU A 15 7.66 5.74 -6.84
CA LEU A 15 7.81 7.16 -7.16
C LEU A 15 8.92 7.79 -6.34
N ASP A 16 9.49 8.89 -6.82
CA ASP A 16 10.59 9.59 -6.15
C ASP A 16 10.20 10.19 -4.78
N GLY A 17 8.90 10.39 -4.54
CA GLY A 17 8.36 11.05 -3.36
C GLY A 17 7.58 10.13 -2.43
N ASP A 18 7.69 10.41 -1.14
CA ASP A 18 6.83 9.79 -0.13
C ASP A 18 5.36 10.14 -0.38
N SER A 19 4.49 9.16 -0.13
CA SER A 19 3.06 9.27 -0.36
C SER A 19 2.28 8.89 0.88
N LYS A 20 1.09 9.48 1.00
CA LYS A 20 0.13 9.18 2.07
C LYS A 20 -1.25 9.00 1.46
N ILE A 21 -1.88 7.87 1.76
CA ILE A 21 -3.28 7.62 1.41
C ILE A 21 -4.11 7.83 2.67
N ILE A 22 -5.09 8.73 2.63
CA ILE A 22 -6.05 8.96 3.71
C ILE A 22 -7.38 8.36 3.28
N ILE A 23 -7.91 7.45 4.10
CA ILE A 23 -9.18 6.79 3.88
C ILE A 23 -10.27 7.62 4.55
N THR A 24 -11.12 8.25 3.74
CA THR A 24 -12.18 9.16 4.21
C THR A 24 -13.52 8.47 4.42
N THR A 25 -13.62 7.18 4.10
CA THR A 25 -14.85 6.38 4.17
C THR A 25 -14.57 5.01 4.75
N GLU A 26 -15.61 4.30 5.20
CA GLU A 26 -15.42 2.96 5.76
C GLU A 26 -14.89 1.98 4.71
N LEU A 27 -13.89 1.20 5.10
CA LEU A 27 -13.21 0.26 4.22
C LEU A 27 -13.78 -1.15 4.44
N GLU A 28 -14.64 -1.59 3.54
CA GLU A 28 -15.31 -2.91 3.63
C GLU A 28 -14.37 -4.09 3.35
N SER A 29 -13.29 -3.86 2.60
CA SER A 29 -12.45 -4.93 2.03
C SER A 29 -11.07 -5.06 2.72
N LYS A 30 -11.00 -4.95 4.05
CA LYS A 30 -9.72 -4.96 4.80
C LYS A 30 -8.88 -6.20 4.51
N GLY A 31 -9.50 -7.39 4.50
CA GLY A 31 -8.77 -8.64 4.22
C GLY A 31 -8.12 -8.70 2.82
N TYR A 32 -8.69 -8.02 1.81
CA TYR A 32 -8.04 -7.90 0.50
C TYR A 32 -6.82 -6.98 0.56
N ILE A 33 -6.90 -5.88 1.31
CA ILE A 33 -5.74 -5.01 1.53
C ILE A 33 -4.65 -5.76 2.30
N ASP A 34 -5.00 -6.59 3.28
CA ASP A 34 -4.01 -7.40 4.00
C ASP A 34 -3.25 -8.34 3.09
N LEU A 35 -3.96 -9.02 2.18
CA LEU A 35 -3.34 -9.87 1.17
C LEU A 35 -2.38 -9.07 0.27
N THR A 36 -2.81 -7.89 -0.20
CA THR A 36 -1.97 -6.99 -1.00
C THR A 36 -0.72 -6.56 -0.23
N LEU A 37 -0.86 -6.08 1.00
CA LEU A 37 0.25 -5.62 1.83
C LEU A 37 1.22 -6.76 2.14
N SER A 38 0.72 -7.97 2.41
CA SER A 38 1.58 -9.13 2.63
C SER A 38 2.38 -9.47 1.38
N ALA A 39 1.74 -9.55 0.21
CA ALA A 39 2.42 -9.82 -1.05
C ALA A 39 3.49 -8.76 -1.34
N MET A 40 3.15 -7.48 -1.18
CA MET A 40 4.11 -6.39 -1.39
C MET A 40 5.32 -6.47 -0.44
N ARG A 41 5.09 -6.83 0.82
CA ARG A 41 6.15 -7.06 1.81
C ARG A 41 7.06 -8.22 1.41
N ASP A 42 6.50 -9.31 0.89
CA ASP A 42 7.27 -10.47 0.43
C ASP A 42 8.20 -10.11 -0.73
N PHE A 43 7.82 -9.13 -1.55
CA PHE A 43 8.66 -8.56 -2.61
C PHE A 43 9.44 -7.30 -2.17
N GLY A 44 9.59 -7.08 -0.86
CA GLY A 44 10.49 -6.08 -0.30
C GLY A 44 9.97 -4.64 -0.27
N ILE A 45 8.66 -4.42 -0.43
CA ILE A 45 8.03 -3.11 -0.25
C ILE A 45 7.47 -2.99 1.16
N GLU A 46 7.79 -1.88 1.83
CA GLU A 46 7.27 -1.54 3.15
C GLU A 46 6.22 -0.42 3.04
N ILE A 47 5.06 -0.68 3.67
CA ILE A 47 3.97 0.28 3.81
C ILE A 47 3.50 0.24 5.26
N ILE A 48 3.40 1.41 5.88
CA ILE A 48 2.87 1.54 7.23
C ILE A 48 1.37 1.67 7.12
N ASN A 49 0.63 0.73 7.70
CA ASN A 49 -0.82 0.76 7.81
C ASN A 49 -1.23 1.24 9.21
N ASN A 50 -1.82 2.44 9.29
CA ASN A 50 -2.39 3.00 10.51
C ASN A 50 -3.89 2.71 10.54
N ASN A 51 -4.25 1.53 11.04
CA ASN A 51 -5.64 1.08 11.28
C ASN A 51 -6.57 1.14 10.05
N TYR A 52 -6.04 1.02 8.83
CA TYR A 52 -6.76 1.17 7.55
C TYR A 52 -7.40 2.55 7.36
N GLU A 53 -7.04 3.53 8.18
CA GLU A 53 -7.45 4.93 8.05
C GLU A 53 -6.39 5.73 7.28
N GLU A 54 -5.13 5.34 7.42
CA GLU A 54 -4.00 5.97 6.76
C GLU A 54 -2.96 4.94 6.34
N PHE A 55 -2.44 5.06 5.12
CA PHE A 55 -1.28 4.32 4.64
C PHE A 55 -0.14 5.30 4.35
N ILE A 56 1.03 5.05 4.94
CA ILE A 56 2.25 5.82 4.67
C ILE A 56 3.17 4.96 3.81
N ILE A 57 3.51 5.48 2.64
CA ILE A 57 4.33 4.80 1.64
C ILE A 57 5.59 5.62 1.42
N LYS A 58 6.75 5.02 1.67
CA LYS A 58 8.02 5.64 1.29
C LYS A 58 8.24 5.53 -0.22
N GLY A 59 8.72 6.60 -0.84
CA GLY A 59 9.13 6.58 -2.25
C GLY A 59 10.45 5.85 -2.46
N ASN A 60 10.88 5.75 -3.72
CA ASN A 60 12.15 5.15 -4.15
C ASN A 60 12.35 3.69 -3.70
N GLN A 61 11.28 2.98 -3.36
CA GLN A 61 11.33 1.56 -3.11
C GLN A 61 11.37 0.80 -4.42
N ASN A 62 11.87 -0.43 -4.39
CA ASN A 62 11.96 -1.29 -5.56
C ASN A 62 11.51 -2.69 -5.16
N TYR A 63 10.70 -3.32 -6.02
CA TYR A 63 10.36 -4.72 -5.86
C TYR A 63 11.63 -5.57 -6.04
N LYS A 64 11.82 -6.51 -5.12
CA LYS A 64 12.93 -7.45 -5.16
C LYS A 64 12.49 -8.72 -5.89
N ASN A 65 13.35 -9.21 -6.78
CA ASN A 65 13.19 -10.55 -7.33
C ASN A 65 13.61 -11.56 -6.26
N THR A 66 12.81 -12.61 -6.08
CA THR A 66 13.14 -13.77 -5.24
C THR A 66 14.33 -14.54 -5.81
#